data_AF-A0A7K2NW71-F1
#
_entry.id   AF-A0A7K2NW71-F1
#
_cell.length_a   1.000
_cell.length_b   1.000
_cell.length_c   1.000
_cell.angle_alpha   90.00
_cell.angle_beta   90.00
_cell.angle_gamma   90.00
#
_symmetry.space_group_name_H-M   'P 1'
#
loop_
_entity.id
_entity.type
_entity.pdbx_description
1 polymer ?
#
loop_
_entity_poly.entity_id
_entity_poly.type
_entity_poly.pdbx_seq_one_letter_code
_entity_poly.pdbx_strand_id
1 'polypeptide(L)'
;AEGPKLVLAVKADGDAGLLEPILARYASEPGSVPVAVRLCGWQEQPRLLRAGEADVALVHAPFDGTGLDTETLAAEPRVAVLAANHPLAARDRLELADLGLDAGSVERHIDEARRGHDDLAQVLTAVSLGKVVTLLPVSVTARYPRPGVVYRPVPDAPPVVLSLAWPRQSRSTATAALVRVATEIAEAARNGA
;
A
#
# COMPACT_ATOMS: atom_id res chain seq x y z
N ALA A 1 -27.34 -10.11 16.92
CA ALA A 1 -27.35 -8.89 16.09
C ALA A 1 -25.95 -8.31 16.14
N GLU A 2 -25.26 -8.23 15.01
CA GLU A 2 -23.95 -7.56 14.93
C GLU A 2 -24.17 -6.07 15.24
N GLY A 3 -23.42 -5.53 16.21
CA GLY A 3 -23.43 -4.09 16.50
C GLY A 3 -22.93 -3.25 15.32
N PRO A 4 -23.02 -1.92 15.40
CA PRO A 4 -22.47 -1.04 14.37
C PRO A 4 -20.98 -1.33 14.19
N LYS A 5 -20.54 -1.50 12.93
CA LYS A 5 -19.15 -1.78 12.57
C LYS A 5 -18.66 -0.78 11.53
N LEU A 6 -17.38 -0.41 11.63
CA LEU A 6 -16.68 0.38 10.62
C LEU A 6 -15.97 -0.59 9.67
N VAL A 7 -16.15 -0.47 8.36
CA VAL A 7 -15.49 -1.32 7.37
C VAL A 7 -14.25 -0.61 6.81
N LEU A 8 -13.07 -1.20 7.05
CA LEU A 8 -11.79 -0.73 6.53
C LEU A 8 -11.34 -1.61 5.37
N ALA A 9 -11.29 -1.04 4.16
CA ALA A 9 -10.76 -1.71 2.98
C ALA A 9 -9.23 -1.56 2.87
N VAL A 10 -8.53 -2.66 2.61
CA VAL A 10 -7.07 -2.68 2.48
C VAL A 10 -6.63 -3.81 1.55
N LYS A 11 -5.59 -3.58 0.75
CA LYS A 11 -4.89 -4.67 0.04
C LYS A 11 -3.92 -5.30 1.05
N ALA A 12 -3.93 -6.64 1.16
CA ALA A 12 -3.21 -7.41 2.18
C ALA A 12 -1.72 -7.04 2.40
N ASP A 13 -1.07 -6.40 1.42
CA ASP A 13 0.36 -6.10 1.40
C ASP A 13 0.66 -4.59 1.32
N GLY A 14 -0.37 -3.76 1.36
CA GLY A 14 -0.32 -2.32 1.08
C GLY A 14 -0.66 -1.47 2.30
N ASP A 15 -0.32 -1.91 3.50
CA ASP A 15 -0.57 -1.15 4.74
C ASP A 15 0.69 -0.52 5.34
N ALA A 16 1.86 -0.72 4.75
CA ALA A 16 3.16 -0.25 5.24
C ALA A 16 3.48 -0.65 6.70
N GLY A 17 2.78 -1.65 7.26
CA GLY A 17 2.86 -2.00 8.68
C GLY A 17 2.16 -1.07 9.64
N LEU A 18 1.28 -0.21 9.14
CA LEU A 18 0.48 0.68 9.97
C LEU A 18 -0.86 0.07 10.38
N LEU A 19 -1.39 -0.95 9.67
CA LEU A 19 -2.75 -1.43 9.93
C LEU A 19 -2.93 -1.93 11.36
N GLU A 20 -2.06 -2.85 11.82
CA GLU A 20 -2.18 -3.45 13.14
C GLU A 20 -2.02 -2.41 14.27
N PRO A 21 -0.99 -1.54 14.29
CA PRO A 21 -0.88 -0.47 15.28
C PRO A 21 -2.08 0.49 15.29
N ILE A 22 -2.63 0.84 14.12
CA ILE A 22 -3.82 1.70 14.00
C ILE A 22 -5.02 1.03 14.64
N LEU A 23 -5.29 -0.24 14.31
CA LEU A 23 -6.42 -0.98 14.85
C LEU A 23 -6.31 -1.16 16.37
N ALA A 24 -5.12 -1.49 16.87
CA ALA A 24 -4.87 -1.64 18.30
C ALA A 24 -5.11 -0.34 19.07
N ARG A 25 -4.60 0.78 18.56
CA ARG A 25 -4.78 2.11 19.19
C ARG A 25 -6.21 2.61 19.08
N TYR A 26 -6.90 2.34 17.97
CA TYR A 26 -8.29 2.75 17.79
C TYR A 26 -9.24 1.97 18.70
N ALA A 27 -8.99 0.68 18.91
CA ALA A 27 -9.79 -0.15 19.81
C ALA A 27 -9.73 0.32 21.29
N SER A 28 -8.73 1.14 21.66
CA SER A 28 -8.64 1.75 22.98
C SER A 28 -9.31 3.12 23.08
N GLU A 29 -9.87 3.68 21.99
CA GLU A 29 -10.56 4.97 22.01
C GLU A 29 -11.94 4.86 22.68
N PRO A 30 -12.29 5.80 23.57
CA PRO A 30 -13.65 5.90 24.09
C PRO A 30 -14.67 6.04 22.95
N GLY A 31 -15.64 5.14 22.89
CA GLY A 31 -16.67 5.14 21.85
C GLY A 31 -16.24 4.52 20.51
N SER A 32 -15.09 3.84 20.45
CA SER A 32 -14.71 3.04 19.28
C SER A 32 -15.76 1.96 19.01
N VAL A 33 -16.12 1.79 17.75
CA VAL A 33 -16.91 0.65 17.27
C VAL A 33 -16.00 -0.42 16.67
N PRO A 34 -16.38 -1.70 16.63
CA PRO A 34 -15.59 -2.74 15.98
C PRO A 34 -15.23 -2.38 14.53
N VAL A 35 -13.97 -2.61 14.14
CA VAL A 35 -13.52 -2.45 12.75
C VAL A 35 -13.51 -3.81 12.06
N ALA A 36 -14.28 -3.93 10.98
CA ALA A 36 -14.21 -5.06 10.08
C ALA A 36 -13.21 -4.77 8.97
N VAL A 37 -12.11 -5.52 8.93
CA VAL A 37 -11.13 -5.42 7.84
C VAL A 37 -11.64 -6.18 6.62
N ARG A 38 -11.74 -5.49 5.49
CA ARG A 38 -12.09 -6.05 4.20
C ARG A 38 -10.86 -6.08 3.30
N LEU A 39 -10.37 -7.28 3.03
CA LEU A 39 -9.33 -7.47 2.01
C LEU A 39 -9.93 -7.26 0.62
N CYS A 40 -9.17 -6.64 -0.26
CA CYS A 40 -9.58 -6.33 -1.64
C CYS A 40 -8.44 -6.50 -2.64
N GLY A 41 -8.79 -6.50 -3.92
CA GLY A 41 -7.86 -6.56 -5.04
C GLY A 41 -7.11 -5.25 -5.26
N TRP A 42 -6.29 -5.22 -6.31
CA TRP A 42 -5.56 -4.02 -6.70
C TRP A 42 -6.51 -2.89 -7.08
N GLN A 43 -6.30 -1.70 -6.50
CA GLN A 43 -7.00 -0.47 -6.86
C GLN A 43 -8.54 -0.53 -6.70
N GLU A 44 -9.07 -1.47 -5.91
CA GLU A 44 -10.51 -1.59 -5.67
C GLU A 44 -11.02 -0.61 -4.60
N GLN A 45 -10.14 -0.17 -3.70
CA GLN A 45 -10.49 0.63 -2.52
C GLN A 45 -11.30 1.90 -2.86
N PRO A 46 -10.93 2.74 -3.84
CA PRO A 46 -11.71 3.94 -4.15
C PRO A 46 -13.14 3.60 -4.60
N ARG A 47 -13.33 2.50 -5.35
CA ARG A 47 -14.66 2.02 -5.76
C ARG A 47 -15.47 1.57 -4.55
N LEU A 48 -14.87 0.81 -3.64
CA LEU A 48 -15.53 0.32 -2.43
C LEU A 48 -16.03 1.46 -1.55
N LEU A 49 -15.23 2.53 -1.39
CA LEU A 49 -15.63 3.73 -0.65
C LEU A 49 -16.84 4.42 -1.29
N ARG A 50 -16.83 4.61 -2.62
CA ARG A 50 -17.94 5.26 -3.34
C ARG A 50 -19.21 4.44 -3.34
N ALA A 51 -19.08 3.11 -3.41
CA ALA A 51 -20.20 2.19 -3.36
C ALA A 51 -20.79 2.04 -1.95
N GLY A 52 -20.17 2.62 -0.92
CA GLY A 52 -20.56 2.42 0.48
C GLY A 52 -20.30 0.99 0.98
N GLU A 53 -19.45 0.24 0.27
CA GLU A 53 -19.02 -1.11 0.69
C GLU A 53 -17.87 -1.06 1.72
N ALA A 54 -17.23 0.10 1.87
CA ALA A 54 -16.26 0.42 2.90
C ALA A 54 -16.45 1.86 3.38
N ASP A 55 -16.16 2.11 4.65
CA ASP A 55 -16.26 3.45 5.27
C ASP A 55 -14.94 4.22 5.17
N VAL A 56 -13.83 3.48 5.20
CA VAL A 56 -12.44 3.96 5.17
C VAL A 56 -11.59 2.98 4.37
N ALA A 57 -10.51 3.44 3.78
CA ALA A 57 -9.58 2.56 3.09
C ALA A 57 -8.13 3.02 3.15
N LEU A 58 -7.20 2.06 3.17
CA LEU A 58 -5.79 2.29 2.92
C LEU A 58 -5.52 2.21 1.41
N VAL A 59 -5.01 3.32 0.85
CA VAL A 59 -4.85 3.54 -0.60
C VAL A 59 -3.44 4.01 -0.93
N HIS A 60 -2.90 3.52 -2.04
CA HIS A 60 -1.61 3.98 -2.57
C HIS A 60 -1.84 4.96 -3.72
N ALA A 61 -1.16 6.10 -3.68
CA ALA A 61 -1.13 7.02 -4.81
C ALA A 61 -0.26 6.45 -5.95
N PRO A 62 -0.61 6.74 -7.23
CA PRO A 62 -1.78 7.51 -7.65
C PRO A 62 -3.08 6.68 -7.64
N PHE A 63 -4.20 7.36 -7.37
CA PHE A 63 -5.54 6.81 -7.53
C PHE A 63 -6.53 7.94 -7.86
N ASP A 64 -7.70 7.58 -8.37
CA ASP A 64 -8.79 8.55 -8.57
C ASP A 64 -9.40 8.93 -7.20
N GLY A 65 -9.09 10.14 -6.72
CA GLY A 65 -9.58 10.69 -5.45
C GLY A 65 -10.96 11.35 -5.52
N THR A 66 -11.67 11.28 -6.65
CA THR A 66 -12.95 11.99 -6.82
C THR A 66 -13.96 11.60 -5.75
N GLY A 67 -14.48 12.60 -5.02
CA GLY A 67 -15.46 12.40 -3.94
C GLY A 67 -14.89 11.85 -2.63
N LEU A 68 -13.56 11.74 -2.51
CA LEU A 68 -12.88 11.22 -1.34
C LEU A 68 -12.05 12.32 -0.69
N ASP A 69 -12.03 12.34 0.64
CA ASP A 69 -11.00 13.02 1.41
C ASP A 69 -9.92 12.01 1.79
N THR A 70 -8.70 12.51 2.01
CA THR A 70 -7.52 11.67 2.23
C THR A 70 -6.58 12.28 3.26
N GLU A 71 -5.92 11.44 4.04
CA GLU A 71 -4.83 11.82 4.92
C GLU A 71 -3.59 10.97 4.62
N THR A 72 -2.43 11.61 4.44
CA THR A 72 -1.19 10.89 4.12
C THR A 72 -0.61 10.25 5.36
N LEU A 73 -0.41 8.93 5.32
CA LEU A 73 0.17 8.18 6.44
C LEU A 73 1.66 7.92 6.24
N ALA A 74 2.09 7.54 5.05
CA ALA A 74 3.50 7.25 4.78
C ALA A 74 3.89 7.58 3.35
N ALA A 75 5.17 7.89 3.16
CA ALA A 75 5.81 7.93 1.85
C ALA A 75 7.02 7.00 1.92
N GLU A 76 6.99 5.93 1.13
CA GLU A 76 8.01 4.89 1.17
C GLU A 76 8.91 4.94 -0.08
N PRO A 77 10.23 4.75 0.09
CA PRO A 77 11.12 4.48 -1.03
C PRO A 77 10.70 3.22 -1.79
N ARG A 78 11.07 3.16 -3.07
CA ARG A 78 10.84 2.00 -3.92
C ARG A 78 12.06 1.11 -4.01
N VAL A 79 11.81 -0.18 -4.16
CA VAL A 79 12.79 -1.20 -4.52
C VAL A 79 12.41 -1.82 -5.85
N ALA A 80 13.38 -2.07 -6.71
CA ALA A 80 13.25 -2.94 -7.86
C ALA A 80 13.22 -4.40 -7.37
N VAL A 81 12.38 -5.20 -8.01
CA VAL A 81 12.20 -6.61 -7.70
C VAL A 81 12.61 -7.41 -8.92
N LEU A 82 13.69 -8.17 -8.77
CA LEU A 82 14.39 -8.85 -9.85
C LEU A 82 14.50 -10.34 -9.59
N ALA A 83 14.58 -11.14 -10.65
CA ALA A 83 15.04 -12.51 -10.54
C ALA A 83 16.47 -12.54 -9.97
N ALA A 84 16.80 -13.53 -9.15
CA ALA A 84 18.13 -13.63 -8.53
C ALA A 84 19.27 -13.81 -9.56
N ASN A 85 18.96 -14.34 -10.75
CA ASN A 85 19.89 -14.47 -11.87
C ASN A 85 19.84 -13.29 -12.85
N HIS A 86 19.07 -12.23 -12.56
CA HIS A 86 19.02 -11.04 -13.39
C HIS A 86 20.37 -10.31 -13.35
N PRO A 87 20.91 -9.78 -14.47
CA PRO A 87 22.21 -9.11 -14.49
C PRO A 87 22.35 -7.97 -13.47
N LEU A 88 21.27 -7.22 -13.25
CA LEU A 88 21.24 -6.11 -12.28
C LEU A 88 21.16 -6.56 -10.81
N ALA A 89 20.87 -7.83 -10.52
CA ALA A 89 20.73 -8.32 -9.15
C ALA A 89 22.03 -8.25 -8.34
N ALA A 90 23.19 -8.24 -9.01
CA ALA A 90 24.50 -8.13 -8.38
C ALA A 90 24.84 -6.71 -7.89
N ARG A 91 24.09 -5.68 -8.30
CA ARG A 91 24.31 -4.30 -7.83
C ARG A 91 23.67 -4.09 -6.47
N ASP A 92 24.20 -3.18 -5.66
CA ASP A 92 23.64 -2.87 -4.34
C ASP A 92 22.41 -1.95 -4.41
N ARG A 93 22.35 -1.09 -5.42
CA ARG A 93 21.26 -0.16 -5.74
C ARG A 93 21.15 0.03 -7.25
N LEU A 94 20.00 0.50 -7.70
CA LEU A 94 19.73 0.79 -9.11
C LEU A 94 19.21 2.21 -9.26
N GLU A 95 19.34 2.74 -10.46
CA GLU A 95 18.64 3.95 -10.90
C GLU A 95 17.50 3.56 -11.85
N LEU A 96 16.49 4.42 -12.02
CA LEU A 96 15.39 4.17 -12.97
C LEU A 96 15.90 3.91 -14.38
N ALA A 97 16.97 4.60 -14.78
CA ALA A 97 17.61 4.43 -16.09
C ALA A 97 18.17 3.02 -16.29
N ASP A 98 18.63 2.34 -15.23
CA ASP A 98 19.10 0.94 -15.32
C ASP A 98 17.97 -0.02 -15.71
N LEU A 99 16.72 0.34 -15.38
CA LEU A 99 15.51 -0.41 -15.71
C LEU A 99 14.88 0.04 -17.03
N GLY A 100 15.48 1.02 -17.73
CA GLY A 100 14.90 1.64 -18.91
C GLY A 100 13.65 2.50 -18.60
N LEU A 101 13.57 3.03 -17.37
CA LEU A 101 12.46 3.82 -16.88
C LEU A 101 12.87 5.28 -16.63
N ASP A 102 11.86 6.13 -16.60
CA ASP A 102 11.88 7.47 -16.02
C ASP A 102 10.78 7.62 -14.96
N ALA A 103 10.79 8.73 -14.21
CA ALA A 103 9.83 8.97 -13.13
C ALA A 103 8.36 8.95 -13.60
N GLY A 104 8.06 9.34 -14.84
CA GLY A 104 6.70 9.35 -15.39
C GLY A 104 6.21 7.97 -15.85
N SER A 105 7.13 7.03 -16.06
CA SER A 105 6.85 5.67 -16.53
C SER A 105 6.66 4.65 -15.40
N VAL A 106 7.07 4.95 -14.16
CA VAL A 106 7.08 4.01 -13.03
C VAL A 106 5.72 3.35 -12.78
N GLU A 107 4.64 4.13 -12.67
CA GLU A 107 3.32 3.57 -12.34
C GLU A 107 2.78 2.70 -13.47
N ARG A 108 2.98 3.11 -14.72
CA ARG A 108 2.63 2.31 -15.90
C ARG A 108 3.35 0.97 -15.90
N HIS A 109 4.64 0.97 -15.58
CA HIS A 109 5.45 -0.24 -15.51
C HIS A 109 4.98 -1.18 -14.39
N ILE A 110 4.60 -0.64 -13.23
CA ILE A 110 4.04 -1.43 -12.12
C ILE A 110 2.70 -2.06 -12.53
N ASP A 111 1.81 -1.29 -13.16
CA ASP A 111 0.53 -1.79 -13.64
C ASP A 111 0.70 -2.86 -14.72
N GLU A 112 1.70 -2.70 -15.60
CA GLU A 112 2.11 -3.69 -16.59
C GLU A 112 2.54 -5.01 -15.95
N ALA A 113 3.39 -4.96 -14.93
CA ALA A 113 3.84 -6.15 -14.21
C ALA A 113 2.69 -6.86 -13.49
N ARG A 114 1.66 -6.13 -13.05
CA ARG A 114 0.45 -6.68 -12.41
C ARG A 114 -0.52 -7.30 -13.41
N ARG A 115 -0.48 -6.93 -14.70
CA ARG A 115 -1.43 -7.46 -15.69
C ARG A 115 -1.36 -9.00 -15.74
N GLY A 116 -2.53 -9.63 -15.59
CA GLY A 116 -2.64 -11.09 -15.57
C GLY A 116 -2.28 -11.75 -14.23
N HIS A 117 -2.08 -10.98 -13.17
CA HIS A 117 -1.81 -11.47 -11.82
C HIS A 117 -2.82 -10.90 -10.81
N ASP A 118 -3.44 -11.78 -10.03
CA ASP A 118 -4.48 -11.39 -9.05
C ASP A 118 -3.88 -10.79 -7.78
N ASP A 119 -2.65 -11.19 -7.41
CA ASP A 119 -2.00 -10.78 -6.17
C ASP A 119 -0.47 -10.68 -6.29
N LEU A 120 0.17 -10.27 -5.19
CA LEU A 120 1.60 -10.07 -5.13
C LEU A 120 2.37 -11.38 -5.23
N ALA A 121 1.86 -12.48 -4.69
CA ALA A 121 2.53 -13.77 -4.72
C ALA A 121 2.67 -14.29 -6.15
N GLN A 122 1.65 -14.07 -6.99
CA GLN A 122 1.70 -14.35 -8.41
C GLN A 122 2.73 -13.47 -9.14
N VAL A 123 2.76 -12.16 -8.88
CA VAL A 123 3.77 -11.25 -9.44
C VAL A 123 5.19 -11.67 -9.05
N LEU A 124 5.44 -11.96 -7.77
CA LEU A 124 6.77 -12.40 -7.30
C LEU A 124 7.19 -13.75 -7.92
N THR A 125 6.23 -14.61 -8.24
CA THR A 125 6.49 -15.86 -8.96
C THR A 125 6.85 -15.58 -10.43
N ALA A 126 6.20 -14.63 -11.09
CA ALA A 126 6.59 -14.18 -12.42
C ALA A 126 7.99 -13.54 -12.43
N VAL A 127 8.32 -12.76 -11.40
CA VAL A 127 9.68 -12.20 -11.20
C VAL A 127 10.70 -13.33 -11.05
N SER A 128 10.48 -14.31 -10.18
CA SER A 128 11.46 -15.39 -9.97
C SER A 128 11.69 -16.24 -11.22
N LEU A 129 10.72 -16.29 -12.14
CA LEU A 129 10.83 -16.92 -13.45
C LEU A 129 11.49 -16.03 -14.52
N GLY A 130 11.91 -14.81 -14.17
CA GLY A 130 12.51 -13.84 -15.09
C GLY A 130 11.54 -13.24 -16.11
N LYS A 131 10.22 -13.36 -15.88
CA LYS A 131 9.19 -12.91 -16.83
C LYS A 131 8.87 -11.43 -16.70
N VAL A 132 9.00 -10.89 -15.50
CA VAL A 132 8.72 -9.48 -15.19
C VAL A 132 9.77 -8.92 -14.24
N VAL A 133 9.98 -7.61 -14.34
CA VAL A 133 10.61 -6.78 -13.33
C VAL A 133 9.53 -5.82 -12.84
N THR A 134 9.57 -5.43 -11.57
CA THR A 134 8.61 -4.44 -11.03
C THR A 134 9.25 -3.61 -9.92
N LEU A 135 8.53 -2.59 -9.45
CA LEU A 135 8.91 -1.80 -8.29
C LEU A 135 7.84 -1.93 -7.19
N LEU A 136 8.29 -2.08 -5.95
CA LEU A 136 7.43 -2.21 -4.77
C LEU A 136 7.85 -1.25 -3.65
N PRO A 137 6.94 -0.91 -2.71
CA PRO A 137 7.31 -0.24 -1.47
C PRO A 137 8.37 -1.04 -0.70
N VAL A 138 9.30 -0.35 -0.03
CA VAL A 138 10.35 -1.01 0.76
C VAL A 138 9.79 -1.89 1.89
N SER A 139 8.65 -1.55 2.50
CA SER A 139 8.00 -2.37 3.54
C SER A 139 7.66 -3.80 3.09
N VAL A 140 7.47 -4.03 1.79
CA VAL A 140 7.18 -5.35 1.24
C VAL A 140 8.38 -6.30 1.38
N THR A 141 9.61 -5.76 1.34
CA THR A 141 10.85 -6.58 1.34
C THR A 141 10.99 -7.46 2.58
N ALA A 142 10.69 -6.91 3.75
CA ALA A 142 10.79 -7.63 5.02
C ALA A 142 9.69 -8.69 5.19
N ARG A 143 8.53 -8.46 4.57
CA ARG A 143 7.35 -9.35 4.66
C ARG A 143 7.38 -10.49 3.65
N TYR A 144 8.06 -10.29 2.52
CA TYR A 144 8.06 -11.22 1.40
C TYR A 144 9.47 -11.67 1.00
N PRO A 145 10.26 -12.30 1.91
CA PRO A 145 11.47 -12.99 1.50
C PRO A 145 11.08 -14.16 0.59
N ARG A 146 11.62 -14.20 -0.63
CA ARG A 146 11.30 -15.26 -1.60
C ARG A 146 12.57 -15.78 -2.28
N PRO A 147 12.83 -17.09 -2.22
CA PRO A 147 13.92 -17.69 -2.98
C PRO A 147 13.80 -17.35 -4.47
N GLY A 148 14.92 -16.98 -5.10
CA GLY A 148 14.95 -16.60 -6.52
C GLY A 148 14.52 -15.16 -6.81
N VAL A 149 14.21 -14.36 -5.80
CA VAL A 149 13.92 -12.92 -5.93
C VAL A 149 14.94 -12.10 -5.14
N VAL A 150 15.34 -10.97 -5.72
CA VAL A 150 16.24 -9.99 -5.10
C VAL A 150 15.59 -8.62 -5.15
N TYR A 151 15.67 -7.90 -4.02
CA TYR A 151 15.19 -6.52 -3.89
C TYR A 151 16.38 -5.56 -3.93
N ARG A 152 16.29 -4.51 -4.76
CA ARG A 152 17.31 -3.47 -4.87
C ARG A 152 16.73 -2.07 -4.72
N PRO A 153 17.23 -1.23 -3.81
CA PRO A 153 16.79 0.16 -3.69
C PRO A 153 16.91 0.92 -5.01
N VAL A 154 15.92 1.77 -5.28
CA VAL A 154 15.90 2.69 -6.43
C VAL A 154 15.70 4.12 -5.90
N PRO A 155 16.76 4.80 -5.43
CA PRO A 155 16.64 6.06 -4.68
C PRO A 155 16.09 7.24 -5.51
N ASP A 156 16.22 7.19 -6.83
CA ASP A 156 15.71 8.19 -7.78
C ASP A 156 14.28 7.90 -8.24
N ALA A 157 13.69 6.76 -7.84
CA ALA A 157 12.28 6.51 -8.06
C ALA A 157 11.44 7.43 -7.16
N PRO A 158 10.34 8.02 -7.67
CA PRO A 158 9.36 8.69 -6.82
C PRO A 158 8.94 7.75 -5.66
N PRO A 159 8.62 8.27 -4.47
CA PRO A 159 8.13 7.43 -3.38
C PRO A 159 6.69 6.97 -3.65
N VAL A 160 6.32 5.83 -3.07
CA VAL A 160 4.91 5.40 -3.02
C VAL A 160 4.27 6.01 -1.79
N VAL A 161 3.13 6.69 -1.97
CA VAL A 161 2.43 7.37 -0.88
C VAL A 161 1.25 6.52 -0.45
N LEU A 162 1.26 6.09 0.82
CA LEU A 162 0.15 5.45 1.49
C LEU A 162 -0.69 6.51 2.20
N SER A 163 -1.99 6.52 1.91
CA SER A 163 -2.96 7.40 2.54
C SER A 163 -4.13 6.60 3.11
N LEU A 164 -4.77 7.16 4.14
CA LEU A 164 -6.11 6.77 4.54
C LEU A 164 -7.11 7.61 3.75
N ALA A 165 -8.14 6.99 3.17
CA ALA A 165 -9.17 7.66 2.39
C ALA A 165 -10.56 7.35 2.93
N TRP A 166 -11.49 8.30 2.81
CA TRP A 166 -12.89 8.15 3.20
C TRP A 166 -13.81 9.01 2.32
N PRO A 167 -15.13 8.71 2.23
CA PRO A 167 -16.07 9.55 1.49
C PRO A 167 -16.13 10.97 2.07
N ARG A 168 -15.98 12.00 1.23
CA ARG A 168 -15.96 13.43 1.64
C ARG A 168 -17.22 13.89 2.38
N GLN A 169 -18.35 13.26 2.06
CA GLN A 169 -19.64 13.51 2.69
C GLN A 169 -19.81 12.79 4.04
N SER A 170 -18.85 11.97 4.48
CA SER A 170 -18.94 11.26 5.75
C SER A 170 -19.11 12.22 6.93
N ARG A 171 -20.01 11.87 7.85
CA ARG A 171 -20.24 12.55 9.13
C ARG A 171 -20.07 11.60 10.32
N SER A 172 -19.49 10.43 10.06
CA SER A 172 -19.27 9.39 11.06
C SER A 172 -18.18 9.82 12.05
N THR A 173 -18.54 9.87 13.34
CA THR A 173 -17.57 10.11 14.41
C THR A 173 -16.56 8.97 14.52
N ALA A 174 -16.95 7.74 14.20
CA ALA A 174 -16.06 6.59 14.16
C ALA A 174 -15.00 6.72 13.05
N THR A 175 -15.39 7.15 11.84
CA THR A 175 -14.45 7.47 10.76
C THR A 175 -13.47 8.55 11.20
N ALA A 176 -13.97 9.66 11.74
CA ALA A 176 -13.13 10.76 12.19
C ALA A 176 -12.13 10.34 13.31
N ALA A 177 -12.57 9.50 14.24
CA ALA A 177 -11.71 8.97 15.29
C ALA A 177 -10.62 8.05 14.73
N LEU A 178 -10.95 7.17 13.78
CA LEU A 178 -9.97 6.31 13.13
C LEU A 178 -8.95 7.13 12.33
N VAL A 179 -9.39 8.15 11.59
CA VAL A 179 -8.49 9.04 10.83
C VAL A 179 -7.49 9.70 11.78
N ARG A 180 -7.95 10.29 12.89
CA ARG A 180 -7.08 10.89 13.91
C ARG A 180 -6.05 9.88 14.43
N VAL A 181 -6.49 8.70 14.85
CA VAL A 181 -5.59 7.65 15.35
C VAL A 181 -4.58 7.22 14.29
N ALA A 182 -5.00 7.08 13.03
CA ALA A 182 -4.12 6.73 11.94
C ALA A 182 -3.03 7.77 11.72
N THR A 183 -3.37 9.06 11.77
CA THR A 183 -2.40 10.16 11.67
C THR A 183 -1.42 10.15 12.83
N GLU A 184 -1.90 10.00 14.08
CA GLU A 184 -1.04 9.93 15.28
C GLU A 184 -0.03 8.77 15.19
N ILE A 185 -0.48 7.58 14.80
CA ILE A 185 0.37 6.41 14.63
C ILE A 185 1.38 6.61 13.49
N ALA A 186 0.94 7.18 12.38
CA ALA A 186 1.79 7.49 11.25
C ALA A 186 2.89 8.51 11.60
N GLU A 187 2.54 9.55 12.36
CA GLU A 187 3.51 10.53 12.90
C GLU A 187 4.53 9.88 13.83
N ALA A 188 4.07 9.03 14.76
CA ALA A 188 4.96 8.32 15.67
C ALA A 188 5.93 7.39 14.91
N ALA A 189 5.44 6.67 13.90
CA ALA A 189 6.26 5.78 13.08
C ALA A 189 7.34 6.55 12.30
N ARG A 190 7.02 7.75 11.77
CA ARG A 190 7.99 8.61 11.08
C ARG A 190 9.06 9.19 12.01
N ASN A 191 8.70 9.49 13.26
CA ASN A 191 9.62 10.09 14.23
C ASN A 191 10.55 9.07 14.91
N GLY A 192 10.18 7.78 14.87
CA GLY A 192 10.98 6.68 15.43
C GLY A 192 11.85 5.93 14.41
N ALA A 193 11.72 6.24 13.11
CA ALA A 193 12.51 5.67 12.01
C ALA A 193 13.76 6.51 11.73
#